data_AF-A0A7S2AFW9-F1
#
_entry.id   AF-A0A7S2AFW9-F1
#
_cell.length_a   1.000
_cell.length_b   1.000
_cell.length_c   1.000
_cell.angle_alpha   90.00
_cell.angle_beta   90.00
_cell.angle_gamma   90.00
#
_symmetry.space_group_name_H-M   'P 1'
#
loop_
_entity.id
_entity.type
_entity.pdbx_description
1 polymer ?
#
loop_
_entity_poly.entity_id
_entity_poly.type
_entity_poly.pdbx_seq_one_letter_code
_entity_poly.pdbx_strand_id
1 'polypeptide(L)'
;VGNREHRIREAQHAYSNSSTGVDKMGMERQLGDRARKTVKELDRSTMEERSTEMFRGMDESGRAAFDRDFASKAGHMPQHQRFNPQMFQGLAFGSALGDGRPSRGARAQISDGGHAGGAPTQLQRRTRSGWCW
;
A
#
# COMPACT_ATOMS: atom_id res chain seq x y z
N VAL A 1 13.19 -6.87 3.94
CA VAL A 1 13.82 -5.75 4.69
C VAL A 1 14.37 -6.31 6.01
N GLY A 2 15.49 -5.82 6.54
CA GLY A 2 15.97 -6.32 7.84
C GLY A 2 17.25 -5.69 8.33
N ASN A 3 17.51 -5.84 9.63
CA ASN A 3 18.70 -5.37 10.33
C ASN A 3 19.44 -6.59 10.92
N ARG A 4 20.69 -6.79 10.49
CA ARG A 4 21.52 -7.95 10.88
C ARG A 4 21.98 -7.88 12.32
N GLU A 5 22.28 -6.69 12.85
CA GLU A 5 22.76 -6.48 14.22
C GLU A 5 21.68 -6.85 15.23
N HIS A 6 20.44 -6.44 14.98
CA HIS A 6 19.30 -6.74 15.84
C HIS A 6 18.63 -8.08 15.53
N ARG A 7 19.15 -8.84 14.55
CA ARG A 7 18.61 -10.10 14.02
C ARG A 7 17.10 -10.02 13.70
N ILE A 8 16.65 -8.87 13.21
CA ILE A 8 15.25 -8.61 12.89
C ILE A 8 15.08 -8.51 11.38
N ARG A 9 14.08 -9.21 10.83
CA ARG A 9 13.76 -9.16 9.40
C ARG A 9 12.25 -9.15 9.22
N GLU A 10 11.81 -8.42 8.20
CA GLU A 10 10.43 -8.44 7.72
C GLU A 10 10.45 -8.64 6.20
N ALA A 11 9.68 -9.62 5.74
CA ALA A 11 9.44 -9.89 4.32
C ALA A 11 7.94 -9.83 4.06
N GLN A 12 7.57 -9.19 2.96
CA GLN A 12 6.19 -9.00 2.56
C GLN A 12 6.08 -9.39 1.09
N HIS A 13 5.07 -10.19 0.78
CA HIS A 13 4.79 -10.70 -0.55
C HIS A 13 3.30 -10.54 -0.81
N ALA A 14 2.95 -9.94 -1.93
CA ALA A 14 1.57 -9.83 -2.38
C ALA A 14 1.49 -10.42 -3.78
N TYR A 15 0.50 -11.27 -4.00
CA TYR A 15 0.20 -11.88 -5.27
C TYR A 15 -1.29 -11.72 -5.54
N SER A 16 -1.62 -11.32 -6.76
CA SER A 16 -3.00 -11.20 -7.21
C SER A 16 -3.13 -12.05 -8.46
N ASN A 17 -4.06 -13.00 -8.44
CA ASN A 17 -4.39 -13.76 -9.63
C ASN A 17 -5.70 -13.24 -10.23
N SER A 18 -5.59 -12.47 -11.32
CA SER A 18 -6.75 -11.97 -12.05
C SER A 18 -7.58 -13.08 -12.69
N SER A 19 -7.00 -14.26 -12.97
CA SER A 19 -7.73 -15.36 -13.60
C SER A 19 -8.65 -16.11 -12.64
N THR A 20 -8.30 -16.19 -11.35
CA THR A 20 -9.11 -16.84 -10.32
C THR A 20 -9.81 -15.84 -9.40
N GLY A 21 -9.52 -14.55 -9.52
CA GLY A 21 -10.05 -13.52 -8.62
C GLY A 21 -9.55 -13.64 -7.17
N VAL A 22 -8.46 -14.38 -6.95
CA VAL A 22 -7.91 -14.62 -5.61
C VAL A 22 -6.68 -13.77 -5.39
N ASP A 23 -6.70 -13.05 -4.29
CA ASP A 23 -5.61 -12.26 -3.78
C ASP A 23 -4.95 -12.98 -2.61
N LYS A 24 -3.61 -13.02 -2.59
CA LYS A 24 -2.82 -13.61 -1.52
C LYS A 24 -1.78 -12.62 -1.03
N MET A 25 -1.63 -12.51 0.28
CA MET A 25 -0.64 -11.68 0.95
C MET A 25 0.10 -12.53 1.99
N GLY A 26 1.40 -12.70 1.81
CA GLY A 26 2.29 -13.29 2.81
C GLY A 26 3.09 -12.22 3.53
N MET A 27 2.99 -12.16 4.86
CA MET A 27 3.85 -11.35 5.71
C MET A 27 4.65 -12.27 6.63
N GLU A 28 5.97 -12.14 6.58
CA GLU A 28 6.90 -12.90 7.43
C GLU A 28 7.70 -11.94 8.30
N ARG A 29 7.67 -12.18 9.61
CA ARG A 29 8.44 -11.46 10.61
C ARG A 29 9.37 -12.43 11.31
N GLN A 30 10.65 -12.11 11.35
CA GLN A 30 11.67 -12.92 11.99
C GLN A 30 12.39 -12.10 13.06
N LEU A 31 12.61 -12.73 14.22
CA LEU A 31 13.43 -12.21 15.30
C LEU A 31 14.34 -13.32 15.84
N GLY A 32 15.62 -13.27 15.47
CA GLY A 32 16.59 -14.31 15.81
C GLY A 32 16.15 -15.66 15.23
N ASP A 33 15.97 -16.65 16.10
CA ASP A 33 15.60 -18.02 15.76
C ASP A 33 14.08 -18.23 15.71
N ARG A 34 13.29 -17.22 16.12
CA ARG A 34 11.83 -17.24 16.08
C ARG A 34 11.32 -16.51 14.85
N ALA A 35 10.28 -17.03 14.22
CA ALA A 35 9.59 -16.35 13.14
C ALA A 35 8.09 -16.61 13.15
N ARG A 36 7.33 -15.63 12.65
CA ARG A 36 5.90 -15.72 12.39
C ARG A 36 5.64 -15.36 10.95
N LYS A 37 4.89 -16.21 10.25
CA LYS A 37 4.41 -15.97 8.91
C LYS A 37 2.89 -15.96 8.91
N THR A 38 2.29 -14.90 8.38
CA THR A 38 0.86 -14.77 8.20
C THR A 38 0.58 -14.75 6.70
N VAL A 39 -0.28 -15.63 6.22
CA VAL A 39 -0.77 -15.64 4.84
C VAL A 39 -2.24 -15.27 4.90
N LYS A 40 -2.61 -14.16 4.26
CA LYS A 40 -3.99 -13.72 4.07
C LYS A 40 -4.40 -13.98 2.64
N GLU A 41 -5.55 -14.59 2.45
CA GLU A 41 -6.14 -14.86 1.15
C GLU A 41 -7.50 -14.19 1.11
N LEU A 42 -7.77 -13.41 0.07
CA LEU A 42 -9.05 -12.75 -0.18
C LEU A 42 -9.57 -13.24 -1.52
N ASP A 43 -10.76 -13.83 -1.51
CA ASP A 43 -11.49 -14.14 -2.72
C ASP A 43 -12.35 -12.91 -3.09
N ARG A 44 -12.07 -12.29 -4.25
CA ARG A 44 -12.82 -11.11 -4.71
C ARG A 44 -14.26 -11.42 -5.10
N SER A 45 -14.58 -12.68 -5.40
CA SER A 45 -15.90 -13.08 -5.87
C SER A 45 -16.87 -13.32 -4.72
N THR A 46 -16.40 -13.95 -3.65
CA THR A 46 -17.19 -14.27 -2.45
C THR A 46 -16.96 -13.29 -1.31
N MET A 47 -15.94 -12.43 -1.43
CA MET A 47 -15.43 -11.59 -0.35
C MET A 47 -14.99 -12.40 0.88
N GLU A 48 -14.68 -13.68 0.70
CA GLU A 48 -14.21 -14.54 1.78
C GLU A 48 -12.73 -14.25 2.06
N GLU A 49 -12.44 -13.88 3.31
CA GLU A 49 -11.08 -13.71 3.81
C GLU A 49 -10.64 -14.92 4.63
N ARG A 50 -9.51 -15.51 4.26
CA ARG A 50 -8.84 -16.56 5.02
C ARG A 50 -7.50 -16.06 5.52
N SER A 51 -7.19 -16.33 6.78
CA SER A 51 -5.90 -16.01 7.37
C SER A 51 -5.29 -17.26 7.97
N THR A 52 -4.08 -17.61 7.53
CA THR A 52 -3.31 -18.74 8.03
C THR A 52 -2.05 -18.22 8.69
N GLU A 53 -1.81 -18.63 9.93
CA GLU A 53 -0.61 -18.30 10.68
C GLU A 53 0.31 -19.52 10.76
N MET A 54 1.60 -19.30 10.61
CA MET A 54 2.64 -20.31 10.74
C MET A 54 3.73 -19.76 11.65
N PHE A 55 4.19 -20.60 12.57
CA PHE A 55 5.21 -20.25 13.55
C PHE A 55 6.44 -21.12 13.38
N ARG A 56 7.61 -20.54 13.55
CA ARG A 56 8.90 -21.23 13.51
C ARG A 56 9.67 -20.91 14.78
N GLY A 57 10.14 -21.95 15.47
CA GLY A 57 10.89 -21.80 16.73
C GLY A 57 10.03 -21.32 17.90
N MET A 58 8.70 -21.31 17.75
CA MET A 58 7.72 -21.04 18.80
C MET A 58 6.35 -21.62 18.40
N ASP A 59 5.47 -21.80 19.37
CA ASP A 59 4.06 -22.17 19.23
C ASP A 59 3.13 -20.94 19.36
N GLU A 60 1.81 -21.14 19.26
CA GLU A 60 0.82 -20.05 19.38
C GLU A 60 0.91 -19.28 20.70
N SER A 61 1.29 -19.94 21.79
CA SER A 61 1.39 -19.31 23.12
C SER A 61 2.53 -18.29 23.16
N GLY A 62 3.60 -18.53 22.39
CA GLY A 62 4.75 -17.64 22.25
C GLY A 62 4.47 -16.39 21.41
N ARG A 63 3.35 -16.34 20.68
CA ARG A 63 3.01 -15.27 19.74
C ARG A 63 3.00 -13.88 20.37
N ALA A 64 2.33 -13.74 21.52
CA ALA A 64 2.20 -12.43 22.18
C ALA A 64 3.54 -11.90 22.70
N ALA A 65 4.40 -12.79 23.21
CA ALA A 65 5.76 -12.43 23.61
C ALA A 65 6.60 -12.00 22.40
N PHE A 66 6.53 -12.77 21.30
CA PHE A 66 7.20 -12.42 20.06
C PHE A 66 6.75 -11.06 19.51
N ASP A 67 5.45 -10.77 19.46
CA ASP A 67 4.94 -9.51 18.91
C ASP A 67 5.46 -8.31 19.70
N ARG A 68 5.53 -8.42 21.04
CA ARG A 68 6.12 -7.40 21.93
C ARG A 68 7.62 -7.24 21.71
N ASP A 69 8.37 -8.35 21.63
CA ASP A 69 9.82 -8.34 21.39
C ASP A 69 10.16 -7.79 19.99
N PHE A 70 9.33 -8.12 19.00
CA PHE A 70 9.48 -7.62 17.64
C PHE A 70 9.17 -6.13 17.58
N ALA A 71 8.09 -5.67 18.22
CA ALA A 71 7.72 -4.26 18.26
C ALA A 71 8.79 -3.37 18.92
N SER A 72 9.42 -3.84 20.00
CA SER A 72 10.50 -3.09 20.66
C SER A 72 11.72 -2.94 19.75
N LYS A 73 12.00 -3.93 18.90
CA LYS A 73 13.12 -3.93 17.95
C LYS A 73 12.76 -3.37 16.58
N ALA A 74 11.48 -3.25 16.26
CA ALA A 74 10.98 -2.75 14.98
C ALA A 74 11.39 -1.29 14.72
N GLY A 75 11.69 -0.53 15.78
CA GLY A 75 12.27 0.82 15.66
C GLY A 75 13.65 0.84 14.96
N HIS A 76 14.38 -0.29 14.96
CA HIS A 76 15.65 -0.44 14.24
C HIS A 76 15.51 -1.00 12.83
N MET A 77 14.27 -1.25 12.38
CA MET A 77 14.02 -1.59 10.99
C MET A 77 13.98 -0.32 10.14
N PRO A 78 14.54 -0.35 8.92
CA PRO A 78 14.32 0.72 7.96
C PRO A 78 12.82 0.99 7.82
N GLN A 79 12.42 2.27 7.82
CA GLN A 79 11.04 2.63 7.48
C GLN A 79 10.76 2.13 6.07
N HIS A 80 10.03 1.04 5.98
CA HIS A 80 9.47 0.52 4.74
C HIS A 80 7.97 0.68 4.86
N GLN A 81 7.31 0.99 3.73
CA GLN A 81 5.87 1.19 3.71
C GLN A 81 5.21 -0.01 4.38
N ARG A 82 4.52 0.22 5.49
CA ARG A 82 3.64 -0.80 6.04
C ARG A 82 2.61 -1.06 4.95
N PHE A 83 2.65 -2.26 4.39
CA PHE A 83 1.77 -2.59 3.28
C PHE A 83 0.34 -2.45 3.74
N ASN A 84 -0.37 -1.49 3.16
CA ASN A 84 -1.70 -1.14 3.58
C ASN A 84 -2.68 -2.14 2.95
N PRO A 85 -3.41 -2.97 3.72
CA PRO A 85 -4.38 -3.91 3.16
C PRO A 85 -5.47 -3.21 2.33
N GLN A 86 -5.69 -1.90 2.55
CA GLN A 86 -6.59 -1.08 1.72
C GLN A 86 -6.13 -0.94 0.26
N MET A 87 -4.86 -1.21 -0.09
CA MET A 87 -4.46 -1.27 -1.50
C MET A 87 -5.02 -2.51 -2.22
N PHE A 88 -5.37 -3.59 -1.51
CA PHE A 88 -6.14 -4.70 -2.10
C PHE A 88 -7.62 -4.34 -2.28
N GLN A 89 -8.21 -3.55 -1.37
CA GLN A 89 -9.56 -3.00 -1.54
C GLN A 89 -9.66 -2.01 -2.72
N GLY A 90 -8.59 -1.27 -3.01
CA GLY A 90 -8.53 -0.34 -4.14
C GLY A 90 -8.55 -1.00 -5.53
N LEU A 91 -8.19 -2.28 -5.65
CA LEU A 91 -8.31 -3.06 -6.89
C LEU A 91 -9.68 -3.71 -7.05
N ALA A 92 -10.49 -3.79 -5.99
CA ALA A 92 -11.86 -4.32 -6.01
C ALA A 92 -12.93 -3.21 -6.21
N PHE A 93 -12.58 -1.93 -6.00
CA PHE A 93 -13.49 -0.78 -6.18
C PHE A 93 -13.08 0.19 -7.30
N GLY A 94 -12.21 -0.24 -8.21
CA GLY A 94 -11.79 0.56 -9.37
C GLY A 94 -12.75 0.51 -10.56
N SER A 95 -14.06 0.47 -10.34
CA SER A 95 -15.09 0.65 -11.39
C SER A 95 -16.46 0.91 -10.76
N ALA A 96 -16.64 2.06 -10.10
CA ALA A 96 -17.96 2.62 -9.91
C ALA A 96 -17.85 4.14 -9.68
N LEU A 97 -18.28 4.91 -10.68
CA LEU A 97 -19.15 6.09 -10.55
C LEU A 97 -18.78 7.05 -9.40
N GLY A 98 -18.19 8.20 -9.67
CA GLY A 98 -18.94 9.27 -10.29
C GLY A 98 -18.73 10.57 -9.50
N ASP A 99 -18.82 11.66 -10.23
CA ASP A 99 -18.93 13.05 -9.81
C ASP A 99 -19.48 13.25 -8.38
N GLY A 100 -18.67 13.84 -7.49
CA GLY A 100 -19.01 14.00 -6.07
C GLY A 100 -18.34 15.20 -5.44
N ARG A 101 -18.59 16.36 -6.03
CA ARG A 101 -18.26 17.72 -5.56
C ARG A 101 -18.20 17.87 -4.03
N PRO A 102 -17.12 18.41 -3.44
CA PRO A 102 -17.20 18.94 -2.07
C PRO A 102 -17.94 20.29 -2.10
N SER A 103 -19.20 20.28 -1.69
CA SER A 103 -19.95 21.47 -1.29
C SER A 103 -19.35 22.03 0.00
N ARG A 104 -18.27 22.83 -0.13
CA ARG A 104 -17.77 23.69 0.94
C ARG A 104 -18.22 25.12 0.66
N GLY A 105 -19.20 25.57 1.45
CA GLY A 105 -19.58 26.96 1.53
C GLY A 105 -18.38 27.81 1.98
N ALA A 106 -18.05 28.82 1.18
CA ALA A 106 -17.44 30.08 1.57
C ALA A 106 -17.18 30.90 0.29
N ARG A 107 -18.09 31.82 -0.07
CA ARG A 107 -17.67 33.04 -0.76
C ARG A 107 -18.71 34.14 -0.64
N ALA A 108 -18.52 34.95 0.41
CA ALA A 108 -18.88 36.35 0.36
C ALA A 108 -17.97 37.07 -0.65
N GLN A 109 -18.43 38.24 -1.10
CA GLN A 109 -17.72 39.29 -1.84
C GLN A 109 -17.79 39.20 -3.38
N ILE A 110 -18.94 39.71 -3.85
CA ILE A 110 -19.08 40.58 -5.01
C ILE A 110 -18.00 41.68 -5.00
N SER A 111 -17.19 41.74 -6.05
CA SER A 111 -16.35 42.88 -6.40
C SER A 111 -16.20 42.93 -7.92
N ASP A 112 -16.90 43.91 -8.47
CA ASP A 112 -16.52 44.85 -9.52
C ASP A 112 -15.16 44.66 -10.24
N GLY A 113 -15.16 44.91 -11.54
CA GLY A 113 -13.94 45.24 -12.30
C GLY A 113 -13.69 44.37 -13.53
N GLY A 114 -14.20 44.81 -14.68
CA GLY A 114 -13.77 44.29 -15.98
C GLY A 114 -12.37 44.77 -16.38
N HIS A 115 -11.70 44.05 -17.30
CA HIS A 115 -10.89 44.63 -18.37
C HIS A 115 -10.37 43.54 -19.34
N ALA A 116 -10.60 43.82 -20.63
CA ALA A 116 -9.85 43.51 -21.85
C ALA A 116 -8.76 42.41 -21.88
N GLY A 117 -8.87 41.55 -22.90
CA GLY A 117 -7.92 41.49 -24.02
C GLY A 117 -6.60 40.72 -23.83
N GLY A 118 -6.35 39.72 -24.69
CA GLY A 118 -5.01 39.15 -24.90
C GLY A 118 -5.02 37.80 -25.59
N ALA A 119 -4.45 37.73 -26.79
CA ALA A 119 -4.44 36.61 -27.72
C ALA A 119 -3.65 35.36 -27.25
N PRO A 120 -3.93 34.16 -27.82
CA PRO A 120 -3.09 32.98 -27.62
C PRO A 120 -1.90 32.98 -28.59
N THR A 121 -0.69 33.23 -28.07
CA THR A 121 0.56 33.02 -28.80
C THR A 121 0.99 31.55 -28.69
N GLN A 122 1.08 30.88 -29.84
CA GLN A 122 1.75 29.59 -30.02
C GLN A 122 3.26 29.69 -29.71
N LEU A 123 3.84 28.70 -29.02
CA LEU A 123 5.21 28.28 -29.34
C LEU A 123 5.60 26.87 -28.87
N GLN A 124 6.01 26.08 -29.86
CA GLN A 124 7.02 25.01 -29.88
C GLN A 124 6.83 23.72 -29.06
N ARG A 125 6.32 22.74 -29.79
CA ARG A 125 6.77 21.35 -29.75
C ARG A 125 8.27 21.27 -30.07
N ARG A 126 9.06 20.76 -29.12
CA ARG A 126 10.42 20.29 -29.32
C ARG A 126 10.64 19.09 -28.41
N THR A 127 10.52 17.88 -28.95
CA THR A 127 11.33 16.76 -28.47
C THR A 127 11.87 16.03 -29.69
N ARG A 128 13.20 16.04 -29.74
CA ARG A 128 14.04 15.38 -30.72
C ARG A 128 13.86 13.87 -30.62
N SER A 129 13.71 13.30 -31.79
CA SER A 129 14.03 11.93 -32.15
C SER A 129 15.46 11.51 -31.76
N GLY A 130 15.58 10.23 -31.41
CA GLY A 130 16.74 9.42 -31.76
C GLY A 130 17.76 9.18 -30.65
N TRP A 131 17.61 8.07 -29.93
CA TRP A 131 18.75 7.29 -29.42
C TRP A 131 18.52 5.82 -29.78
N CYS A 132 19.52 5.29 -30.46
CA CYS A 132 19.67 3.98 -31.07
C CYS A 132 20.35 3.06 -30.06
N TRP A 133 19.90 1.81 -29.92
CA TRP A 133 20.68 0.62 -29.57
C TRP A 133 19.99 -0.59 -30.20
#